data_AF-A0A422PMK9-F1
#
_entry.id   AF-A0A422PMK9-F1
#
_cell.length_a   1.000
_cell.length_b   1.000
_cell.length_c   1.000
_cell.angle_alpha   90.00
_cell.angle_beta   90.00
_cell.angle_gamma   90.00
#
_symmetry.space_group_name_H-M   'P 1'
#
loop_
_entity.id
_entity.type
_entity.pdbx_description
1 polymer ?
#
loop_
_entity_poly.entity_id
_entity_poly.type
_entity_poly.pdbx_seq_one_letter_code
_entity_poly.pdbx_strand_id
1 'polypeptide(L)'
;MTPFKRPHLCASEGHADIAVELTPLRQLQKYADFEELLREELQKVYGGAPEEFRGVITYSTRGEPQRFTGCFTESQLEMLHRYDAAVEKAKRLISEHQAAAEEHERVVEANKDRKATQKRLREEAKARRRLRDMQRGVAAAEYEVECLTLKLKNLFAIDVIRVPLN
;
A
#
# COMPACT_ATOMS: atom_id res chain seq x y z
N MET A 1 -5.61 -18.04 1.58
CA MET A 1 -5.12 -17.98 2.98
C MET A 1 -6.02 -17.02 3.73
N THR A 2 -6.44 -17.35 4.95
CA THR A 2 -7.30 -16.46 5.75
C THR A 2 -6.48 -15.33 6.37
N PRO A 3 -7.00 -14.10 6.48
CA PRO A 3 -6.30 -13.04 7.19
C PRO A 3 -6.30 -13.25 8.71
N PHE A 4 -7.14 -14.15 9.24
CA PHE A 4 -7.30 -14.39 10.67
C PHE A 4 -6.39 -15.52 11.17
N LYS A 5 -5.66 -15.26 12.25
CA LYS A 5 -4.83 -16.25 12.94
C LYS A 5 -5.61 -16.98 14.03
N ARG A 6 -5.27 -18.24 14.23
CA ARG A 6 -5.79 -19.09 15.32
C ARG A 6 -4.66 -19.52 16.27
N PRO A 7 -4.97 -19.75 17.56
CA PRO A 7 -6.25 -19.49 18.23
C PRO A 7 -6.56 -17.99 18.33
N HIS A 8 -7.84 -17.63 18.46
CA HIS A 8 -8.22 -16.25 18.76
C HIS A 8 -7.71 -15.85 20.15
N LEU A 9 -7.35 -14.59 20.33
CA LEU A 9 -6.64 -14.13 21.54
C LEU A 9 -7.57 -14.00 22.73
N CYS A 10 -8.79 -13.51 22.50
CA CYS A 10 -9.81 -13.35 23.52
C CYS A 10 -11.20 -13.50 22.89
N ALA A 11 -12.14 -14.02 23.66
CA ALA A 11 -13.55 -14.01 23.34
C ALA A 11 -14.35 -13.71 24.61
N SER A 12 -15.27 -12.77 24.52
CA SER A 12 -16.23 -12.40 25.57
C SER A 12 -17.64 -12.42 24.99
N GLU A 13 -18.68 -12.26 25.81
CA GLU A 13 -20.07 -12.26 25.35
C GLU A 13 -20.38 -11.19 24.28
N GLY A 14 -19.61 -10.10 24.21
CA GLY A 14 -19.85 -9.01 23.28
C GLY A 14 -18.89 -8.92 22.09
N HIS A 15 -17.67 -9.46 22.21
CA HIS A 15 -16.65 -9.32 21.17
C HIS A 15 -15.58 -10.41 21.22
N ALA A 16 -14.90 -10.60 20.09
CA ALA A 16 -13.69 -11.40 19.97
C ALA A 16 -12.51 -10.52 19.52
N ASP A 17 -11.34 -10.79 20.08
CA ASP A 17 -10.07 -10.19 19.65
C ASP A 17 -9.30 -11.24 18.82
N ILE A 18 -9.10 -10.92 17.55
CA ILE A 18 -8.56 -11.83 16.53
C ILE A 18 -7.27 -11.24 15.98
N ALA A 19 -6.17 -12.00 16.09
CA ALA A 19 -4.91 -11.60 15.47
C ALA A 19 -5.02 -11.70 13.93
N VAL A 20 -4.47 -10.73 13.23
CA VAL A 20 -4.57 -10.64 11.76
C VAL A 20 -3.22 -10.60 11.07
N GLU A 21 -3.18 -11.14 9.86
CA GLU A 21 -2.07 -11.02 8.93
C GLU A 21 -2.35 -9.93 7.91
N LEU A 22 -1.49 -8.91 7.91
CA LEU A 22 -1.64 -7.76 7.03
C LEU A 22 -1.49 -8.12 5.54
N THR A 23 -0.63 -9.06 5.19
CA THR A 23 -0.39 -9.46 3.79
C THR A 23 -1.67 -9.99 3.12
N PRO A 24 -2.35 -11.03 3.63
CA PRO A 24 -3.61 -11.49 3.05
C PRO A 24 -4.72 -10.44 3.17
N LEU A 25 -4.74 -9.62 4.22
CA LEU A 25 -5.71 -8.52 4.35
C LEU A 25 -5.59 -7.50 3.19
N ARG A 26 -4.35 -7.16 2.80
CA ARG A 26 -4.06 -6.24 1.68
C ARG A 26 -4.36 -6.81 0.30
N GLN A 27 -4.53 -8.13 0.18
CA GLN A 27 -4.82 -8.78 -1.10
C GLN A 27 -6.32 -8.79 -1.43
N LEU A 28 -7.17 -8.50 -0.44
CA LEU A 28 -8.62 -8.46 -0.60
C LEU A 28 -9.03 -7.29 -1.47
N GLN A 29 -9.71 -7.57 -2.59
CA GLN A 29 -10.07 -6.54 -3.55
C GLN A 29 -11.18 -5.61 -3.03
N LYS A 30 -12.10 -6.17 -2.23
CA LYS A 30 -13.23 -5.43 -1.68
C LYS A 30 -13.33 -5.63 -0.17
N TYR A 31 -13.89 -4.63 0.50
CA TYR A 31 -14.16 -4.73 1.93
C TYR A 31 -15.27 -5.74 2.24
N ALA A 32 -16.22 -5.94 1.32
CA ALA A 32 -17.23 -6.99 1.42
C ALA A 32 -16.60 -8.39 1.53
N ASP A 33 -15.53 -8.65 0.78
CA ASP A 33 -14.81 -9.94 0.84
C ASP A 33 -14.19 -10.16 2.24
N PHE A 34 -13.71 -9.08 2.87
CA PHE A 34 -13.22 -9.12 4.25
C PHE A 34 -14.34 -9.44 5.24
N GLU A 35 -15.49 -8.77 5.14
CA GLU A 35 -16.64 -9.00 6.02
C GLU A 35 -17.21 -10.42 5.86
N GLU A 36 -17.24 -10.95 4.64
CA GLU A 36 -17.67 -12.32 4.36
C GLU A 36 -16.74 -13.34 5.02
N LEU A 37 -15.43 -13.22 4.79
CA LEU A 37 -14.44 -14.09 5.43
C LEU A 37 -14.50 -14.01 6.96
N LEU A 38 -14.71 -12.82 7.51
CA LEU A 38 -14.85 -12.63 8.95
C LEU A 38 -16.10 -13.34 9.47
N ARG A 39 -17.23 -13.20 8.78
CA ARG A 39 -18.49 -13.85 9.14
C ARG A 39 -18.37 -15.37 9.13
N GLU A 40 -17.76 -15.93 8.09
CA GLU A 40 -17.48 -17.37 8.00
C GLU A 40 -16.62 -17.85 9.17
N GLU A 41 -15.57 -17.10 9.52
CA GLU A 41 -14.69 -17.42 10.63
C GLU A 41 -15.42 -17.37 11.97
N LEU A 42 -16.22 -16.34 12.22
CA LEU A 42 -17.04 -16.21 13.43
C LEU A 42 -18.09 -17.31 13.53
N GLN A 43 -18.80 -17.61 12.44
CA GLN A 43 -19.78 -18.69 12.36
C GLN A 43 -19.13 -20.04 12.68
N LYS A 44 -17.92 -20.29 12.16
CA LYS A 44 -17.19 -21.54 12.35
C LYS A 44 -16.65 -21.71 13.78
N VAL A 45 -16.24 -20.63 14.44
CA VAL A 45 -15.61 -20.69 15.77
C VAL A 45 -16.62 -20.53 16.90
N TYR A 46 -17.58 -19.62 16.74
CA TYR A 46 -18.54 -19.23 17.79
C TYR A 46 -19.98 -19.67 17.51
N GLY A 47 -20.27 -20.25 16.33
CA GLY A 47 -21.61 -20.72 15.97
C GLY A 47 -22.60 -19.62 15.59
N GLY A 48 -22.14 -18.37 15.52
CA GLY A 48 -22.93 -17.22 15.12
C GLY A 48 -22.04 -16.06 14.66
N ALA A 49 -22.60 -15.18 13.85
CA ALA A 49 -21.94 -13.96 13.41
C ALA A 49 -22.99 -12.85 13.17
N PRO A 50 -22.66 -11.57 13.45
CA PRO A 50 -23.56 -10.46 13.14
C PRO A 50 -23.92 -10.40 11.65
N GLU A 51 -25.14 -9.96 11.34
CA GLU A 51 -25.58 -9.74 9.96
C GLU A 51 -24.84 -8.57 9.28
N GLU A 52 -24.39 -7.59 10.06
CA GLU A 52 -23.66 -6.40 9.60
C GLU A 52 -22.60 -6.00 10.64
N PHE A 53 -21.39 -5.62 10.20
CA PHE A 53 -20.32 -5.20 11.11
C PHE A 53 -20.28 -3.68 11.38
N ARG A 54 -21.17 -2.90 10.73
CA ARG A 54 -21.46 -1.45 10.92
C ARG A 54 -20.28 -0.54 11.32
N GLY A 55 -19.07 -0.76 10.78
CA GLY A 55 -17.89 0.04 11.12
C GLY A 55 -17.41 -0.10 12.58
N VAL A 56 -17.84 -1.15 13.28
CA VAL A 56 -17.50 -1.45 14.69
C VAL A 56 -16.20 -2.27 14.79
N ILE A 57 -15.65 -2.73 13.66
CA ILE A 57 -14.38 -3.45 13.63
C ILE A 57 -13.25 -2.47 13.96
N THR A 58 -12.83 -2.53 15.21
CA THR A 58 -11.72 -1.73 15.71
C THR A 58 -10.43 -2.53 15.65
N TYR A 59 -9.28 -1.87 15.60
CA TYR A 59 -8.00 -2.54 15.60
C TYR A 59 -7.05 -1.96 16.63
N SER A 60 -6.16 -2.79 17.14
CA SER A 60 -4.99 -2.38 17.89
C SER A 60 -3.74 -2.55 17.04
N THR A 61 -2.69 -1.81 17.41
CA THR A 61 -1.40 -1.85 16.71
C THR A 61 -0.35 -2.52 17.58
N ARG A 62 0.71 -3.06 16.96
CA ARG A 62 1.84 -3.67 17.68
C ARG A 62 2.48 -2.74 18.72
N GLY A 63 2.44 -1.42 18.50
CA GLY A 63 2.96 -0.43 19.46
C GLY A 63 2.01 -0.12 20.61
N GLU A 64 0.71 -0.36 20.43
CA GLU A 64 -0.34 -0.08 21.41
C GLU A 64 -1.37 -1.24 21.46
N PRO A 65 -0.98 -2.45 21.89
CA PRO A 65 -1.78 -3.67 21.72
C PRO A 65 -3.11 -3.67 22.50
N GLN A 66 -3.22 -2.84 23.53
CA GLN A 66 -4.42 -2.73 24.38
C GLN A 66 -5.39 -1.62 23.93
N ARG A 67 -5.06 -0.85 22.89
CA ARG A 67 -5.86 0.29 22.43
C ARG A 67 -6.53 -0.01 21.11
N PHE A 68 -7.86 0.03 21.12
CA PHE A 68 -8.73 -0.19 19.96
C PHE A 68 -9.39 1.12 19.54
N THR A 69 -8.56 2.10 19.18
CA THR A 69 -9.01 3.48 18.90
C THR A 69 -9.25 3.75 17.42
N GLY A 70 -8.74 2.90 16.52
CA GLY A 70 -8.95 2.99 15.08
C GLY A 70 -9.98 1.98 14.59
N CYS A 71 -10.74 2.35 13.55
CA CYS A 71 -11.65 1.45 12.85
C CYS A 71 -11.04 0.98 11.52
N PHE A 72 -11.17 -0.31 11.23
CA PHE A 72 -10.81 -0.85 9.92
C PHE A 72 -12.03 -0.78 9.00
N THR A 73 -12.00 0.12 8.02
CA THR A 73 -13.13 0.43 7.13
C THR A 73 -12.77 0.21 5.66
N GLU A 74 -13.76 0.27 4.79
CA GLU A 74 -13.55 0.21 3.33
C GLU A 74 -12.56 1.28 2.85
N SER A 75 -12.68 2.52 3.33
CA SER A 75 -11.75 3.59 2.98
C SER A 75 -10.29 3.28 3.37
N GLN A 76 -10.08 2.51 4.44
CA GLN A 76 -8.75 2.08 4.86
C GLN A 76 -8.18 1.01 3.93
N LEU A 77 -9.02 0.05 3.51
CA LEU A 77 -8.64 -0.94 2.51
C LEU A 77 -8.34 -0.29 1.15
N GLU A 78 -9.17 0.65 0.70
CA GLU A 78 -8.90 1.42 -0.52
C GLU A 78 -7.58 2.19 -0.43
N MET A 79 -7.25 2.76 0.72
CA MET A 79 -6.01 3.50 0.90
C MET A 79 -4.80 2.58 0.82
N LEU A 80 -4.90 1.33 1.30
CA LEU A 80 -3.88 0.29 1.10
C LEU A 80 -3.68 -0.01 -0.39
N HIS A 81 -4.76 -0.16 -1.16
CA HIS A 81 -4.66 -0.36 -2.62
C HIS A 81 -4.04 0.84 -3.35
N ARG A 82 -4.39 2.07 -2.95
CA ARG A 82 -3.78 3.29 -3.50
C ARG A 82 -2.29 3.34 -3.21
N TYR A 83 -1.87 2.88 -2.04
CA TYR A 83 -0.45 2.78 -1.70
C TYR A 83 0.27 1.77 -2.60
N ASP A 84 -0.30 0.57 -2.79
CA ASP A 84 0.30 -0.44 -3.68
C ASP A 84 0.42 0.07 -5.13
N ALA A 85 -0.62 0.72 -5.64
CA ALA A 85 -0.60 1.35 -6.95
C ALA A 85 0.45 2.48 -7.05
N ALA A 86 0.59 3.30 -6.00
CA ALA A 86 1.59 4.37 -5.95
C ALA A 86 3.02 3.82 -5.93
N VAL A 87 3.27 2.73 -5.18
CA VAL A 87 4.57 2.04 -5.15
C VAL A 87 4.93 1.49 -6.52
N GLU A 88 4.01 0.81 -7.21
CA GLU A 88 4.26 0.29 -8.56
C GLU A 88 4.47 1.40 -9.58
N LYS A 89 3.69 2.49 -9.49
CA LYS A 89 3.90 3.70 -10.31
C LYS A 89 5.29 4.30 -10.08
N ALA A 90 5.74 4.43 -8.84
CA ALA A 90 7.07 4.96 -8.52
C ALA A 90 8.17 4.06 -9.08
N LYS A 91 8.10 2.74 -8.87
CA LYS A 91 9.05 1.77 -9.43
C LYS A 91 9.14 1.87 -10.95
N ARG A 92 8.00 1.95 -11.63
CA ARG A 92 7.93 2.10 -13.09
C ARG A 92 8.63 3.39 -13.54
N LEU A 93 8.30 4.53 -12.94
CA LEU A 93 8.91 5.82 -13.30
C LEU A 93 10.41 5.86 -13.04
N ILE A 94 10.87 5.25 -11.95
CA ILE A 94 12.30 5.09 -11.63
C ILE A 94 13.00 4.30 -12.73
N SER A 95 12.43 3.16 -13.13
CA SER A 95 12.98 2.32 -14.19
C SER A 95 13.01 3.03 -15.55
N GLU A 96 11.93 3.72 -15.92
CA GLU A 96 11.86 4.52 -17.16
C GLU A 96 12.91 5.64 -17.16
N HIS A 97 13.09 6.34 -16.03
CA HIS A 97 14.13 7.36 -15.89
C HIS A 97 15.54 6.76 -16.02
N GLN A 98 15.83 5.65 -15.34
CA GLN A 98 17.12 4.97 -15.40
C GLN A 98 17.47 4.56 -16.84
N ALA A 99 16.54 3.91 -17.53
CA ALA A 99 16.73 3.52 -18.93
C ALA A 99 16.98 4.73 -19.84
N ALA A 100 16.24 5.82 -19.66
CA ALA A 100 16.44 7.05 -20.43
C ALA A 100 17.79 7.73 -20.13
N ALA A 101 18.24 7.69 -18.87
CA ALA A 101 19.52 8.25 -18.45
C ALA A 101 20.69 7.45 -19.03
N GLU A 102 20.64 6.12 -18.96
CA GLU A 102 21.64 5.22 -19.56
C GLU A 102 21.74 5.42 -21.08
N GLU A 103 20.60 5.50 -21.78
CA GLU A 103 20.58 5.73 -23.22
C GLU A 103 21.18 7.09 -23.58
N HIS A 104 20.84 8.15 -22.82
CA HIS A 104 21.44 9.46 -23.02
C HIS A 104 22.96 9.44 -22.82
N GLU A 105 23.45 8.75 -21.77
CA GLU A 105 24.89 8.59 -21.52
C GLU A 105 25.60 7.87 -22.66
N ARG A 106 25.02 6.76 -23.16
CA ARG A 106 25.52 6.03 -24.33
C ARG A 106 25.63 6.92 -25.57
N VAL A 107 24.59 7.72 -25.84
CA VAL A 107 24.57 8.65 -26.99
C VAL A 107 25.63 9.75 -26.83
N VAL A 108 25.84 10.27 -25.62
CA VAL A 108 26.86 11.27 -25.34
C VAL A 108 28.26 10.69 -25.55
N GLU A 109 28.56 9.53 -24.96
CA GLU A 109 29.86 8.86 -25.06
C GLU A 109 30.16 8.41 -26.50
N ALA A 110 29.19 7.83 -27.22
CA ALA A 110 29.35 7.44 -28.62
C ALA A 110 29.71 8.61 -29.57
N ASN A 111 29.43 9.85 -29.15
CA ASN A 111 29.73 11.04 -29.94
C ASN A 111 30.80 11.94 -29.29
N LYS A 112 31.54 11.48 -28.29
CA LYS A 112 32.50 12.28 -27.53
C LYS A 112 33.60 12.92 -28.39
N ASP A 113 34.12 12.16 -29.36
CA ASP A 113 35.21 12.62 -30.25
C ASP A 113 34.70 13.38 -31.50
N ARG A 114 33.38 13.43 -31.70
CA ARG A 114 32.78 14.11 -32.85
C ARG A 114 32.57 15.59 -32.55
N LYS A 115 32.95 16.45 -33.50
CA LYS A 115 32.73 17.90 -33.41
C LYS A 115 31.25 18.20 -33.11
N ALA A 116 31.01 18.99 -32.05
CA ALA A 116 29.68 19.39 -31.66
C ALA A 116 29.05 20.30 -32.73
N THR A 117 27.95 19.87 -33.34
CA THR A 117 27.14 20.69 -34.24
C THR A 117 26.05 21.42 -33.46
N GLN A 118 25.57 22.58 -33.95
CA GLN A 118 24.44 23.28 -33.32
C GLN A 118 23.19 22.40 -33.19
N LYS A 119 22.93 21.53 -34.18
CA LYS A 119 21.82 20.57 -34.14
C LYS A 119 21.96 19.62 -32.95
N ARG A 120 23.16 19.04 -32.76
CA ARG A 120 23.45 18.14 -31.64
C ARG A 120 23.31 18.84 -30.29
N LEU A 121 23.84 20.05 -30.15
CA LEU A 121 23.70 20.83 -28.90
C LEU A 121 22.23 21.07 -28.54
N ARG A 122 21.37 21.34 -29.54
CA ARG A 122 19.92 21.48 -29.33
C ARG A 122 19.25 20.17 -28.94
N GLU A 123 19.64 19.05 -29.54
CA GLU A 123 19.10 17.73 -29.21
C GLU A 123 19.49 17.28 -27.80
N GLU A 124 20.76 17.49 -27.43
CA GLU A 124 21.25 17.20 -26.08
C GLU A 124 20.54 18.07 -25.02
N ALA A 125 20.35 19.36 -25.29
CA ALA A 125 19.59 20.24 -24.40
C ALA A 125 18.13 19.78 -24.22
N LYS A 126 17.49 19.29 -25.30
CA LYS A 126 16.15 18.70 -25.23
C LYS A 126 16.13 17.41 -24.41
N ALA A 127 17.11 16.53 -24.60
CA ALA A 127 17.21 15.29 -23.86
C ALA A 127 17.45 15.54 -22.36
N ARG A 128 18.38 16.44 -22.02
CA ARG A 128 18.60 16.89 -20.63
C ARG A 128 17.35 17.51 -20.00
N ARG A 129 16.55 18.26 -20.77
CA ARG A 129 15.26 18.76 -20.29
C ARG A 129 14.28 17.63 -19.98
N ARG A 130 14.13 16.66 -20.90
CA ARG A 130 13.28 15.48 -20.69
C ARG A 130 13.70 14.68 -19.46
N LEU A 131 15.00 14.42 -19.29
CA LEU A 131 15.51 13.72 -18.10
C LEU A 131 15.16 14.47 -16.81
N ARG A 132 15.31 15.79 -16.77
CA ARG A 132 14.89 16.60 -15.61
C ARG A 132 13.39 16.53 -15.34
N ASP A 133 12.57 16.56 -16.39
CA ASP A 133 11.11 16.43 -16.24
C ASP A 133 10.72 15.03 -15.73
N MET A 134 11.38 13.97 -16.23
CA MET A 134 11.21 12.61 -15.72
C MET A 134 11.65 12.49 -14.25
N GLN A 135 12.79 13.10 -13.88
CA GLN A 135 13.29 13.10 -12.50
C GLN A 135 12.31 13.77 -11.55
N ARG A 136 11.67 14.88 -11.97
CA ARG A 136 10.58 15.51 -11.20
C ARG A 136 9.38 14.59 -11.06
N GLY A 137 9.03 13.84 -12.12
CA GLY A 137 7.98 12.83 -12.07
C GLY A 137 8.26 11.72 -11.06
N VAL A 138 9.51 11.23 -11.00
CA VAL A 138 9.97 10.27 -9.99
C VAL A 138 9.81 10.86 -8.59
N ALA A 139 10.36 12.05 -8.34
CA ALA A 139 10.28 12.69 -7.02
C ALA A 139 8.83 12.92 -6.55
N ALA A 140 7.93 13.29 -7.47
CA ALA A 140 6.51 13.45 -7.15
C ALA A 140 5.84 12.12 -6.77
N ALA A 141 6.19 11.03 -7.46
CA ALA A 141 5.67 9.70 -7.15
C ALA A 141 6.23 9.15 -5.82
N GLU A 142 7.51 9.36 -5.55
CA GLU A 142 8.13 9.02 -4.26
C GLU A 142 7.46 9.78 -3.11
N TYR A 143 7.23 11.08 -3.28
CA TYR A 143 6.51 11.89 -2.30
C TYR A 143 5.07 11.40 -2.06
N GLU A 144 4.35 10.97 -3.09
CA GLU A 144 3.03 10.35 -2.97
C GLU A 144 3.07 9.07 -2.12
N VAL A 145 4.07 8.21 -2.34
CA VAL A 145 4.30 6.99 -1.55
C VAL A 145 4.61 7.33 -0.09
N GLU A 146 5.47 8.32 0.17
CA GLU A 146 5.79 8.77 1.54
C GLU A 146 4.55 9.29 2.26
N CYS A 147 3.74 10.13 1.61
CA CYS A 147 2.50 10.65 2.16
C CYS A 147 1.53 9.53 2.55
N LEU A 148 1.36 8.54 1.67
CA LEU A 148 0.51 7.39 1.94
C LEU A 148 1.09 6.50 3.05
N THR A 149 2.41 6.31 3.09
CA THR A 149 3.09 5.57 4.17
C THR A 149 2.81 6.17 5.54
N LEU A 150 2.88 7.50 5.64
CA LEU A 150 2.59 8.21 6.89
C LEU A 150 1.13 8.06 7.31
N LYS A 151 0.18 8.19 6.36
CA LYS A 151 -1.25 8.01 6.63
C LYS A 151 -1.59 6.58 7.05
N LEU A 152 -0.95 5.60 6.43
CA LEU A 152 -1.18 4.16 6.66
C LEU A 152 -0.35 3.59 7.80
N LYS A 153 0.48 4.40 8.50
CA LYS A 153 1.41 3.93 9.54
C LYS A 153 0.74 3.00 10.57
N ASN A 154 -0.45 3.37 11.04
CA ASN A 154 -1.18 2.58 12.03
C ASN A 154 -1.76 1.29 11.41
N LEU A 155 -2.20 1.32 10.15
CA LEU A 155 -2.70 0.15 9.44
C LEU A 155 -1.60 -0.88 9.18
N PHE A 156 -0.40 -0.42 8.81
CA PHE A 156 0.77 -1.30 8.66
C PHE A 156 1.24 -1.94 9.97
N ALA A 157 0.81 -1.37 11.09
CA ALA A 157 1.09 -1.85 12.41
C ALA A 157 -0.07 -2.64 13.03
N ILE A 158 -1.19 -2.87 12.31
CA ILE A 158 -2.29 -3.69 12.82
C ILE A 158 -1.75 -5.07 13.22
N ASP A 159 -2.17 -5.51 14.40
CA ASP A 159 -1.87 -6.85 14.92
C ASP A 159 -3.14 -7.61 15.28
N VAL A 160 -4.11 -6.92 15.87
CA VAL A 160 -5.36 -7.51 16.36
C VAL A 160 -6.53 -6.65 15.93
N ILE A 161 -7.59 -7.30 15.45
CA ILE A 161 -8.90 -6.67 15.27
C ILE A 161 -9.83 -7.12 16.39
N ARG A 162 -10.69 -6.21 16.85
CA ARG A 162 -11.79 -6.49 17.75
C ARG A 162 -13.08 -6.45 16.95
N VAL A 163 -13.80 -7.56 17.00
CA VAL A 163 -15.01 -7.78 16.21
C VAL A 163 -16.18 -8.09 17.13
N PRO A 164 -17.36 -7.50 16.90
CA PRO A 164 -18.56 -7.83 17.66
C PRO A 164 -19.01 -9.27 17.37
N LEU A 165 -19.58 -9.93 18.37
CA LEU A 165 -20.15 -11.28 18.23
C LEU A 165 -21.68 -11.30 18.11
N ASN A 166 -22.35 -10.20 18.50
CA ASN A 166 -23.80 -10.01 18.46
C ASN A 166 -24.16 -8.70 17.76
#